data_AF-A0A7S2V3C5-F1
#
_entry.id   AF-A0A7S2V3C5-F1
#
_cell.length_a   1.000
_cell.length_b   1.000
_cell.length_c   1.000
_cell.angle_alpha   90.00
_cell.angle_beta   90.00
_cell.angle_gamma   90.00
#
_symmetry.space_group_name_H-M   'P 1'
#
loop_
_entity.id
_entity.type
_entity.pdbx_description
1 polymer ?
#
loop_
_entity_poly.entity_id
_entity_poly.type
_entity_poly.pdbx_seq_one_letter_code
_entity_poly.pdbx_strand_id
1 'polypeptide(L)'
;RKSMERPSFGGGGSSHHRSSAPLPGRDGRSALYCACRKGQTKVVSVLLEGGADVNNPDAEGHTPLHAASENGHEAIVKLLLAQPGLRVDACTRKGQTPLHYASWKGHHR
;
A
#
# COMPACT_ATOMS: atom_id res chain seq x y z
N ARG A 1 -9.68 -34.93 4.66
CA ARG A 1 -10.02 -33.59 4.09
C ARG A 1 -9.91 -32.59 5.23
N LYS A 2 -8.81 -31.82 5.31
CA LYS A 2 -8.60 -30.89 6.42
C LYS A 2 -9.42 -29.63 6.14
N SER A 3 -10.39 -29.36 7.02
CA SER A 3 -11.29 -28.22 6.98
C SER A 3 -10.48 -26.92 7.02
N MET A 4 -10.72 -26.04 6.04
CA MET A 4 -10.27 -24.65 6.08
C MET A 4 -11.42 -23.83 6.67
N GLU A 5 -11.24 -23.46 7.94
CA GLU A 5 -12.04 -22.47 8.65
C GLU A 5 -11.87 -21.12 7.93
N ARG A 6 -12.99 -20.50 7.54
CA ARG A 6 -13.02 -19.18 6.92
C ARG A 6 -12.97 -18.15 8.06
N PRO A 7 -11.99 -17.21 8.11
CA PRO A 7 -12.06 -16.14 9.08
C PRO A 7 -13.10 -15.12 8.61
N SER A 8 -14.23 -15.07 9.31
CA SER A 8 -15.14 -13.93 9.33
C SER A 8 -14.44 -12.78 10.05
N PHE A 9 -14.35 -11.60 9.44
CA PHE A 9 -14.18 -10.37 10.23
C PHE A 9 -15.06 -9.25 9.69
N GLY A 10 -15.85 -8.72 10.63
CA GLY A 10 -16.89 -7.72 10.44
C GLY A 10 -16.34 -6.37 9.99
N GLY A 11 -17.21 -5.63 9.32
CA GLY A 11 -16.95 -4.25 8.95
C GLY A 11 -17.09 -3.28 10.12
N GLY A 12 -16.73 -2.03 9.82
CA GLY A 12 -17.16 -0.85 10.56
C GLY A 12 -16.10 -0.28 11.51
N GLY A 13 -15.70 0.97 11.27
CA GLY A 13 -14.96 1.75 12.26
C GLY A 13 -14.10 2.85 11.65
N SER A 14 -14.75 3.90 11.17
CA SER A 14 -14.15 5.18 10.81
C SER A 14 -13.29 5.74 11.95
N SER A 15 -12.00 5.93 11.71
CA SER A 15 -11.16 6.77 12.57
C SER A 15 -10.90 8.09 11.87
N HIS A 16 -11.72 9.09 12.22
CA HIS A 16 -11.39 10.48 12.00
C HIS A 16 -10.24 10.85 12.96
N HIS A 17 -9.04 11.05 12.44
CA HIS A 17 -8.07 11.94 13.09
C HIS A 17 -7.20 12.65 12.05
N ARG A 18 -7.62 13.90 11.77
CA ARG A 18 -6.81 15.09 11.54
C ARG A 18 -5.30 14.82 11.36
N SER A 19 -4.83 14.80 10.12
CA SER A 19 -3.43 15.05 9.76
C SER A 19 -3.36 15.71 8.38
N SER A 20 -2.74 16.87 8.36
CA SER A 20 -2.44 17.68 7.19
C SER A 20 -1.60 16.86 6.19
N ALA A 21 -2.23 16.32 5.14
CA ALA A 21 -1.54 15.54 4.11
C ALA A 21 -1.88 16.10 2.72
N PRO A 22 -0.93 16.08 1.77
CA PRO A 22 -1.07 16.72 0.46
C PRO A 22 -2.32 16.22 -0.25
N LEU A 23 -3.09 17.17 -0.79
CA LEU A 23 -4.42 16.98 -1.37
C LEU A 23 -4.49 15.70 -2.23
N PRO A 24 -5.44 14.79 -1.97
CA PRO A 24 -5.59 13.61 -2.81
C PRO A 24 -5.90 14.08 -4.24
N GLY A 25 -5.21 13.51 -5.23
CA GLY A 25 -5.69 13.57 -6.60
C GLY A 25 -7.13 13.05 -6.65
N ARG A 26 -7.93 13.44 -7.65
CA ARG A 26 -9.38 13.17 -7.79
C ARG A 26 -9.87 11.73 -7.45
N ASP A 27 -8.96 10.76 -7.33
CA ASP A 27 -9.20 9.36 -6.99
C ASP A 27 -8.88 8.97 -5.52
N GLY A 28 -8.53 9.91 -4.64
CA GLY A 28 -8.04 9.58 -3.29
C GLY A 28 -6.59 9.09 -3.24
N ARG A 29 -5.86 9.15 -4.38
CA ARG A 29 -4.49 8.63 -4.49
C ARG A 29 -3.47 9.65 -4.01
N SER A 30 -2.59 9.23 -3.11
CA SER A 30 -1.46 10.03 -2.65
C SER A 30 -0.38 10.17 -3.73
N ALA A 31 0.42 11.24 -3.66
CA ALA A 31 1.57 11.42 -4.55
C ALA A 31 2.55 10.23 -4.48
N LEU A 32 2.73 9.69 -3.27
CA LEU A 32 3.58 8.51 -3.03
C LEU A 32 3.03 7.27 -3.74
N TYR A 33 1.72 7.02 -3.66
CA TYR A 33 1.08 5.92 -4.38
C TYR A 33 1.34 5.99 -5.90
N CYS A 34 1.15 7.17 -6.49
CA CYS A 34 1.39 7.38 -7.92
C CYS A 34 2.87 7.14 -8.29
N ALA A 35 3.82 7.61 -7.48
CA ALA A 35 5.24 7.38 -7.69
C ALA A 35 5.62 5.90 -7.57
N CYS A 36 5.07 5.20 -6.58
CA CYS A 36 5.24 3.75 -6.39
C CYS A 36 4.71 2.96 -7.59
N ARG A 37 3.50 3.28 -8.06
CA ARG A 37 2.88 2.62 -9.22
C ARG A 37 3.64 2.85 -10.52
N LYS A 38 4.33 3.99 -10.65
CA LYS A 38 5.11 4.36 -11.83
C LYS A 38 6.57 3.90 -11.78
N GLY A 39 7.03 3.29 -10.68
CA GLY A 39 8.42 2.87 -10.55
C GLY A 39 9.40 4.03 -10.34
N GLN A 40 8.93 5.19 -9.88
CA GLN A 40 9.75 6.40 -9.76
C GLN A 40 10.52 6.44 -8.43
N THR A 41 11.54 5.59 -8.29
CA THR A 41 12.34 5.44 -7.06
C THR A 41 12.85 6.77 -6.48
N LYS A 42 13.36 7.68 -7.33
CA LYS A 42 13.84 9.00 -6.88
C LYS A 42 12.73 9.85 -6.27
N VAL A 43 11.55 9.87 -6.90
CA VAL A 43 10.38 10.62 -6.42
C VAL A 43 9.86 10.01 -5.12
N VAL A 44 9.84 8.68 -5.02
CA VAL A 44 9.51 7.97 -3.78
C VAL A 44 10.44 8.41 -2.64
N SER A 45 11.76 8.41 -2.85
CA SER A 45 12.71 8.83 -1.81
C SER A 45 12.45 10.25 -1.31
N VAL A 46 12.28 11.21 -2.23
CA VAL A 46 12.00 12.61 -1.89
C VAL A 46 10.69 12.75 -1.12
N LEU A 47 9.65 12.00 -1.50
CA LEU A 47 8.37 12.02 -0.78
C LEU A 47 8.49 11.43 0.63
N LEU A 48 9.25 10.35 0.79
CA LEU A 48 9.51 9.74 2.10
C LEU A 48 10.31 10.68 3.01
N GLU A 49 11.34 11.33 2.48
CA GLU A 49 12.11 12.37 3.19
C GLU A 49 11.23 13.56 3.56
N GLY A 50 10.24 13.90 2.73
CA GLY A 50 9.23 14.91 3.01
C GLY A 50 8.14 14.49 4.02
N GLY A 51 8.24 13.31 4.62
CA GLY A 51 7.27 12.82 5.60
C GLY A 51 5.94 12.34 5.00
N ALA A 52 5.96 11.88 3.75
CA ALA A 52 4.77 11.30 3.13
C ALA A 52 4.27 10.07 3.89
N ASP A 53 2.96 9.97 4.04
CA ASP A 53 2.31 8.83 4.69
C ASP A 53 2.39 7.58 3.80
N VAL A 54 3.21 6.62 4.23
CA VAL A 54 3.45 5.33 3.57
C VAL A 54 2.27 4.36 3.67
N ASN A 55 1.36 4.60 4.60
CA ASN A 55 0.21 3.75 4.85
C ASN A 55 -1.07 4.27 4.23
N ASN A 56 -1.02 5.45 3.60
CA ASN A 56 -2.19 6.13 3.06
C ASN A 56 -2.84 5.29 1.95
N PRO A 57 -4.03 4.71 2.18
CA PRO A 57 -4.70 3.91 1.17
C PRO A 57 -5.48 4.81 0.19
N ASP A 58 -5.61 4.37 -1.05
CA ASP A 58 -6.54 4.98 -2.00
C ASP A 58 -8.01 4.60 -1.71
N ALA A 59 -8.94 5.11 -2.53
CA ALA A 59 -10.37 4.84 -2.38
C ALA A 59 -10.76 3.34 -2.46
N GLU A 60 -9.89 2.49 -2.99
CA GLU A 60 -10.09 1.02 -3.09
C GLU A 60 -9.36 0.26 -1.97
N GLY A 61 -8.67 0.97 -1.08
CA GLY A 61 -7.86 0.40 -0.01
C GLY A 61 -6.45 0.01 -0.46
N HIS A 62 -5.99 0.47 -1.63
CA HIS A 62 -4.64 0.17 -2.10
C HIS A 62 -3.62 1.11 -1.46
N THR A 63 -2.64 0.55 -0.77
CA THR A 63 -1.52 1.32 -0.22
C THR A 63 -0.39 1.49 -1.25
N PRO A 64 0.56 2.41 -1.05
CA PRO A 64 1.75 2.55 -1.90
C PRO A 64 2.54 1.24 -2.05
N LEU A 65 2.54 0.40 -1.00
CA LEU A 65 3.15 -0.93 -1.02
C LEU A 65 2.43 -1.87 -2.01
N HIS A 66 1.10 -1.86 -2.07
CA HIS A 66 0.35 -2.62 -3.08
C HIS A 66 0.75 -2.22 -4.49
N ALA A 67 0.82 -0.91 -4.77
CA ALA A 67 1.19 -0.41 -6.09
C ALA A 67 2.61 -0.81 -6.51
N ALA A 68 3.57 -0.76 -5.59
CA ALA A 68 4.94 -1.18 -5.84
C ALA A 68 5.02 -2.70 -6.05
N SER A 69 4.31 -3.49 -5.24
CA SER A 69 4.26 -4.96 -5.33
C SER A 69 3.55 -5.45 -6.59
N GLU A 70 2.46 -4.82 -7.00
CA GLU A 70 1.70 -5.17 -8.21
C GLU A 70 2.52 -4.97 -9.50
N ASN A 71 3.41 -3.98 -9.51
CA ASN A 71 4.27 -3.69 -10.67
C ASN A 71 5.68 -4.30 -10.54
N GLY A 72 5.94 -5.08 -9.49
CA GLY A 72 7.23 -5.75 -9.30
C GLY A 72 8.40 -4.81 -9.02
N HIS A 73 8.14 -3.61 -8.49
CA HIS A 73 9.18 -2.62 -8.22
C HIS A 73 9.91 -2.93 -6.90
N GLU A 74 10.71 -4.01 -6.90
CA GLU A 74 11.44 -4.51 -5.72
C GLU A 74 12.22 -3.42 -4.98
N ALA A 75 12.88 -2.50 -5.71
CA ALA A 75 13.63 -1.40 -5.11
C ALA A 75 12.74 -0.46 -4.28
N ILE A 76 11.55 -0.15 -4.77
CA ILE A 76 10.57 0.69 -4.08
C ILE A 76 9.97 -0.05 -2.90
N VAL A 77 9.68 -1.34 -3.05
CA VAL A 77 9.20 -2.20 -1.95
C VAL A 77 10.22 -2.20 -0.80
N LYS A 78 11.51 -2.36 -1.09
CA LYS A 78 12.57 -2.28 -0.08
C LYS A 78 12.66 -0.91 0.59
N LEU A 79 12.53 0.18 -0.17
CA LEU A 79 12.52 1.53 0.39
C LEU A 79 11.34 1.75 1.33
N LEU A 80 10.14 1.30 0.95
CA LEU A 80 8.96 1.39 1.80
C LEU A 80 9.12 0.54 3.06
N LEU A 81 9.61 -0.70 2.94
CA LEU A 81 9.88 -1.61 4.08
C LEU A 81 10.90 -1.03 5.08
N ALA A 82 11.80 -0.16 4.63
CA ALA A 82 12.73 0.54 5.51
C ALA A 82 12.08 1.70 6.28
N GLN A 83 10.83 2.09 5.96
CA GLN A 83 10.15 3.19 6.63
C GLN A 83 9.52 2.74 7.95
N PRO A 84 9.72 3.50 9.04
CA PRO A 84 9.15 3.16 10.34
C PRO A 84 7.62 3.25 10.30
N GLY A 85 6.94 2.27 10.90
CA GLY A 85 5.48 2.25 11.00
C GLY A 85 4.73 1.81 9.73
N LEU A 86 5.43 1.28 8.72
CA LEU A 86 4.78 0.68 7.56
C LEU A 86 3.94 -0.54 7.97
N ARG A 87 2.68 -0.57 7.51
CA ARG A 87 1.75 -1.69 7.67
C ARG A 87 1.85 -2.61 6.46
N VAL A 88 2.69 -3.64 6.58
CA VAL A 88 2.83 -4.67 5.54
C VAL A 88 1.59 -5.55 5.39
N ASP A 89 0.83 -5.72 6.47
CA ASP A 89 -0.42 -6.49 6.52
C ASP A 89 -1.65 -5.63 6.18
N ALA A 90 -1.46 -4.47 5.55
CA ALA A 90 -2.58 -3.68 5.07
C ALA A 90 -3.38 -4.51 4.05
N CYS A 91 -4.67 -4.67 4.28
CA CYS A 91 -5.57 -5.36 3.36
C CYS A 91 -6.36 -4.34 2.54
N THR A 92 -6.47 -4.57 1.23
CA THR A 92 -7.39 -3.83 0.36
C THR A 92 -8.85 -4.13 0.73
N ARG A 93 -9.81 -3.40 0.13
CA ARG A 93 -11.24 -3.69 0.28
C ARG A 93 -11.64 -5.11 -0.16
N LYS A 94 -10.80 -5.78 -0.96
CA LYS A 94 -10.97 -7.18 -1.39
C LYS A 94 -10.33 -8.20 -0.42
N GLY A 95 -9.78 -7.74 0.71
CA GLY A 95 -9.07 -8.60 1.67
C GLY A 95 -7.70 -9.08 1.18
N GLN A 96 -7.18 -8.50 0.08
CA GLN A 96 -5.90 -8.87 -0.49
C GLN A 96 -4.78 -8.06 0.16
N THR A 97 -3.65 -8.71 0.46
CA THR A 97 -2.43 -8.06 0.96
C THR A 97 -1.48 -7.74 -0.20
N PRO A 98 -0.45 -6.90 -0.01
CA PRO A 98 0.55 -6.63 -1.04
C PRO A 98 1.23 -7.91 -1.56
N LEU A 99 1.45 -8.88 -0.66
CA LEU A 99 2.03 -10.18 -0.99
C LEU A 99 1.12 -11.03 -1.90
N HIS A 100 -0.20 -10.95 -1.72
CA HIS A 100 -1.15 -11.60 -2.64
C HIS A 100 -1.00 -11.04 -4.06
N TYR A 101 -0.84 -9.72 -4.21
CA TYR A 101 -0.64 -9.09 -5.53
C TYR A 101 0.70 -9.42 -6.16
N ALA A 102 1.78 -9.42 -5.39
CA ALA A 102 3.11 -9.86 -5.86
C ALA A 102 3.06 -11.31 -6.38
N SER A 103 2.32 -12.18 -5.68
CA SER A 103 2.16 -13.59 -6.05
C SER A 103 1.30 -13.79 -7.30
N TRP A 104 0.23 -13.00 -7.46
CA TRP A 104 -0.62 -13.05 -8.65
C TRP A 104 0.09 -12.62 -9.94
N LYS A 105 1.02 -11.67 -9.84
CA LYS A 105 1.76 -11.14 -10.99
C LYS A 105 2.98 -11.97 -11.38
N GLY A 106 3.21 -13.10 -10.71
CA GLY A 106 4.33 -13.98 -11.07
C GLY A 106 5.68 -13.52 -10.53
N HIS A 107 5.72 -12.62 -9.54
CA HIS A 107 6.97 -12.23 -8.88
C HIS A 107 7.42 -13.29 -7.86
N HIS A 108 7.47 -14.54 -8.33
CA HIS A 108 8.14 -15.65 -7.68
C HIS A 108 9.62 -15.50 -8.02
N ARG A 109 10.41 -14.96 -7.09
CA ARG A 109 11.82 -15.32 -7.07
C ARG A 109 11.96 -16.71 -6.46
#